data_AF-A0A955PTI4-F1
#
_entry.id   AF-A0A955PTI4-F1
#
_cell.length_a   1.000
_cell.length_b   1.000
_cell.length_c   1.000
_cell.angle_alpha   90.00
_cell.angle_beta   90.00
_cell.angle_gamma   90.00
#
_symmetry.space_group_name_H-M   'P 1'
#
loop_
_entity.id
_entity.type
_entity.pdbx_description
1 polymer ?
#
loop_
_entity_poly.entity_id
_entity_poly.type
_entity_poly.pdbx_seq_one_letter_code
_entity_poly.pdbx_strand_id
1 'polypeptide(L)'
;MGERSVELECKSSSFQMSVPDRRKEPRRIEDRRLIQRNRELEAARCMTEVLFQNLHTDELVEKTLTTALEVVGAESGSILLANQDSEELVFRHSIGACPVEAGTAIPWDKGIAGAVFHSGQPVVIPDVKRDHRHYEAIDVLTEHITRDMIALPLKRWEGKPIGVLEVLNKRESLLDEEDLAILTIVSALAANSIEQSRLYREAKLAVIVRMLGDVSHDIKNMLMPVLSGAQLLEDELEEQFPYWMDVKMKGAETSYANCQELTRMIVSNARRIQRRVREIADVVKGVTSPPHFAPCRISTVVRAVFATLKPYAAEQAVFLETDGLDALPVIEADEHRLFTAFYNLISNAIPELPGGGLITVSGEEDNRGEEILVTVADNGRGMCPEVRNRLFHAEAITTKQEGTGLGTKIVKDVVDAHGGRIDVESELGVGTTFYLHLPVHPPPPKM
;
A
#
# COMPACT_ATOMS: atom_id res chain seq x y z
N MET A 1 -56.88 63.82 75.17
CA MET A 1 -57.13 62.41 74.78
C MET A 1 -56.74 62.25 73.32
N GLY A 2 -55.82 61.33 73.04
CA GLY A 2 -55.69 60.68 71.73
C GLY A 2 -54.68 61.26 70.75
N GLU A 3 -53.38 61.10 71.04
CA GLU A 3 -52.32 61.05 70.03
C GLU A 3 -52.51 59.81 69.13
N ARG A 4 -52.41 59.98 67.81
CA ARG A 4 -52.05 58.91 66.87
C ARG A 4 -51.08 59.46 65.85
N SER A 5 -49.83 59.07 66.02
CA SER A 5 -48.71 59.23 65.10
C SER A 5 -48.91 58.38 63.84
N VAL A 6 -48.64 58.96 62.67
CA VAL A 6 -48.31 58.21 61.46
C VAL A 6 -47.12 58.92 60.82
N GLU A 7 -45.95 58.29 60.94
CA GLU A 7 -44.69 58.72 60.33
C GLU A 7 -44.75 58.59 58.80
N LEU A 8 -44.32 59.65 58.11
CA LEU A 8 -44.02 59.65 56.68
C LEU A 8 -42.54 59.29 56.50
N GLU A 9 -42.26 58.02 56.18
CA GLU A 9 -40.92 57.57 55.78
C GLU A 9 -40.57 58.06 54.37
N CYS A 10 -39.53 58.89 54.28
CA CYS A 10 -38.88 59.26 53.04
C CYS A 10 -37.93 58.14 52.60
N LYS A 11 -38.32 57.32 51.62
CA LYS A 11 -37.45 56.28 51.03
C LYS A 11 -36.49 56.89 50.01
N SER A 12 -35.26 57.16 50.42
CA SER A 12 -34.12 57.37 49.51
C SER A 12 -33.57 56.01 49.05
N SER A 13 -33.71 55.70 47.76
CA SER A 13 -33.19 54.49 47.12
C SER A 13 -31.67 54.58 46.89
N SER A 14 -30.89 53.92 47.75
CA SER A 14 -29.46 53.71 47.56
C SER A 14 -29.21 52.47 46.68
N PHE A 15 -28.74 52.70 45.47
CA PHE A 15 -28.26 51.66 44.54
C PHE A 15 -26.92 51.10 45.07
N GLN A 16 -26.92 49.90 45.67
CA GLN A 16 -25.68 49.19 46.02
C GLN A 16 -25.19 48.40 44.80
N MET A 17 -24.14 48.89 44.15
CA MET A 17 -23.31 48.07 43.26
C MET A 17 -22.57 47.02 44.10
N SER A 18 -22.84 45.74 43.84
CA SER A 18 -22.06 44.62 44.37
C SER A 18 -20.65 44.67 43.78
N VAL A 19 -19.67 45.05 44.60
CA VAL A 19 -18.25 44.97 44.25
C VAL A 19 -17.84 43.49 44.19
N PRO A 20 -17.23 43.00 43.09
CA PRO A 20 -16.74 41.63 43.01
C PRO A 20 -15.69 41.36 44.10
N ASP A 21 -15.83 40.24 44.81
CA ASP A 21 -14.92 39.79 45.86
C ASP A 21 -13.55 39.38 45.26
N ARG A 22 -12.63 40.33 45.16
CA ARG A 22 -11.27 40.17 44.61
C ARG A 22 -10.42 39.06 45.26
N ARG A 23 -10.85 38.49 46.41
CA ARG A 23 -10.15 37.37 47.07
C ARG A 23 -10.48 36.00 46.46
N LYS A 24 -11.59 35.86 45.71
CA LYS A 24 -11.99 34.59 45.06
C LYS A 24 -11.44 34.42 43.65
N GLU A 25 -11.02 35.51 43.03
CA GLU A 25 -10.45 35.58 41.68
C GLU A 25 -9.14 34.78 41.53
N PRO A 26 -8.13 34.91 42.42
CA PRO A 26 -6.91 34.11 42.32
C PRO A 26 -7.14 32.61 42.50
N ARG A 27 -8.05 32.18 43.39
CA ARG A 27 -8.39 30.75 43.58
C ARG A 27 -9.07 30.15 42.35
N ARG A 28 -9.97 30.89 41.68
CA ARG A 28 -10.62 30.42 40.45
C ARG A 28 -9.64 30.26 39.28
N ILE A 29 -8.62 31.12 39.21
CA ILE A 29 -7.55 31.01 38.19
C ILE A 29 -6.67 29.78 38.46
N GLU A 30 -6.36 29.52 39.74
CA GLU A 30 -5.57 28.35 40.16
C GLU A 30 -6.33 27.03 39.94
N ASP A 31 -7.63 26.98 40.27
CA ASP A 31 -8.50 25.83 40.02
C ASP A 31 -8.62 25.55 38.51
N ARG A 32 -8.78 26.60 37.68
CA ARG A 32 -8.82 26.44 36.21
C ARG A 32 -7.49 25.90 35.66
N ARG A 33 -6.36 26.41 36.14
CA ARG A 33 -5.02 25.90 35.77
C ARG A 33 -4.82 24.44 36.16
N LEU A 34 -5.31 24.02 37.34
CA LEU A 34 -5.23 22.64 37.79
C LEU A 34 -6.05 21.70 36.91
N ILE A 35 -7.28 22.10 36.54
CA ILE A 35 -8.14 21.33 35.63
C ILE A 35 -7.47 21.18 34.26
N GLN A 36 -6.92 22.29 33.73
CA GLN A 36 -6.20 22.27 32.46
C GLN A 36 -4.99 21.32 32.52
N ARG A 37 -4.17 21.43 33.58
CA ARG A 37 -2.98 20.59 33.71
C ARG A 37 -3.32 19.12 33.85
N ASN A 38 -4.43 18.78 34.52
CA ASN A 38 -4.91 17.40 34.60
C ASN A 38 -5.32 16.86 33.22
N ARG A 39 -6.01 17.64 32.39
CA ARG A 39 -6.36 17.24 31.01
C ARG A 39 -5.12 17.02 30.14
N GLU A 40 -4.12 17.89 30.26
CA GLU A 40 -2.83 17.72 29.55
C GLU A 40 -2.11 16.42 29.97
N LEU A 41 -2.10 16.11 31.28
CA LEU A 41 -1.51 14.88 31.80
C LEU A 41 -2.29 13.63 31.35
N GLU A 42 -3.62 13.73 31.29
CA GLU A 42 -4.49 12.65 30.83
C GLU A 42 -4.27 12.36 29.34
N ALA A 43 -4.19 13.40 28.50
CA ALA A 43 -3.86 13.26 27.08
C ALA A 43 -2.51 12.58 26.88
N ALA A 44 -1.49 13.03 27.62
CA ALA A 44 -0.16 12.42 27.58
C ALA A 44 -0.20 10.94 28.01
N ARG A 45 -0.93 10.60 29.07
CA ARG A 45 -1.08 9.22 29.56
C ARG A 45 -1.75 8.32 28.51
N CYS A 46 -2.93 8.73 28.00
CA CYS A 46 -3.68 7.96 27.01
C CYS A 46 -2.86 7.73 25.74
N MET A 47 -2.21 8.78 25.24
CA MET A 47 -1.35 8.65 24.07
C MET A 47 -0.17 7.71 24.32
N THR A 48 0.49 7.83 25.47
CA THR A 48 1.60 6.94 25.85
C THR A 48 1.17 5.47 25.89
N GLU A 49 -0.04 5.17 26.39
CA GLU A 49 -0.59 3.81 26.37
C GLU A 49 -0.82 3.28 24.96
N VAL A 50 -1.30 4.11 24.04
CA VAL A 50 -1.44 3.74 22.62
C VAL A 50 -0.07 3.44 21.99
N LEU A 51 0.99 4.19 22.36
CA LEU A 51 2.33 3.99 21.79
C LEU A 51 2.92 2.61 22.12
N PHE A 52 2.68 2.11 23.33
CA PHE A 52 3.27 0.85 23.79
C PHE A 52 2.53 -0.42 23.33
N GLN A 53 1.47 -0.29 22.54
CA GLN A 53 0.62 -1.43 22.15
C GLN A 53 1.07 -2.21 20.90
N ASN A 54 2.25 -1.96 20.30
CA ASN A 54 2.70 -2.63 19.05
C ASN A 54 1.60 -2.67 17.95
N LEU A 55 0.88 -1.56 17.79
CA LEU A 55 -0.23 -1.46 16.86
C LEU A 55 0.25 -1.28 15.42
N HIS A 56 -0.59 -1.68 14.46
CA HIS A 56 -0.41 -1.31 13.07
C HIS A 56 -0.68 0.20 12.87
N THR A 57 -0.10 0.80 11.83
CA THR A 57 -0.20 2.26 11.59
C THR A 57 -1.65 2.76 11.53
N ASP A 58 -2.56 2.00 10.92
CA ASP A 58 -3.96 2.42 10.78
C ASP A 58 -4.70 2.39 12.13
N GLU A 59 -4.47 1.36 12.95
CA GLU A 59 -5.00 1.27 14.32
C GLU A 59 -4.45 2.39 15.23
N LEU A 60 -3.18 2.75 15.05
CA LEU A 60 -2.54 3.85 15.77
C LEU A 60 -3.19 5.20 15.41
N VAL A 61 -3.44 5.43 14.12
CA VAL A 61 -4.11 6.65 13.62
C VAL A 61 -5.54 6.73 14.16
N GLU A 62 -6.31 5.64 14.11
CA GLU A 62 -7.67 5.56 14.64
C GLU A 62 -7.73 5.88 16.14
N LYS A 63 -6.90 5.20 16.95
CA LYS A 63 -6.86 5.45 18.40
C LYS A 63 -6.38 6.85 18.75
N THR A 64 -5.43 7.39 17.99
CA THR A 64 -4.95 8.77 18.15
C THR A 64 -6.10 9.74 17.96
N LEU A 65 -6.84 9.62 16.85
CA LEU A 65 -7.93 10.54 16.55
C LEU A 65 -9.05 10.42 17.59
N THR A 66 -9.41 9.20 17.97
CA THR A 66 -10.40 8.95 19.03
C THR A 66 -10.01 9.63 20.34
N THR A 67 -8.75 9.44 20.77
CA THR A 67 -8.22 10.07 21.99
C THR A 67 -8.25 11.59 21.88
N ALA A 68 -7.86 12.15 20.73
CA ALA A 68 -7.89 13.59 20.49
C ALA A 68 -9.31 14.14 20.71
N LEU A 69 -10.31 13.54 20.06
CA LEU A 69 -11.71 13.98 20.13
C LEU A 69 -12.31 13.83 21.53
N GLU A 70 -11.99 12.75 22.25
CA GLU A 70 -12.49 12.52 23.60
C GLU A 70 -11.94 13.54 24.60
N VAL A 71 -10.64 13.84 24.56
CA VAL A 71 -10.02 14.73 25.56
C VAL A 71 -10.49 16.18 25.40
N VAL A 72 -10.68 16.67 24.16
CA VAL A 72 -11.20 18.04 23.94
C VAL A 72 -12.72 18.13 23.83
N GLY A 73 -13.41 16.99 23.74
CA GLY A 73 -14.89 16.95 23.65
C GLY A 73 -15.43 17.43 22.29
N ALA A 74 -14.75 17.06 21.20
CA ALA A 74 -15.11 17.43 19.83
C ALA A 74 -16.05 16.41 19.15
N GLU A 75 -16.82 16.87 18.17
CA GLU A 75 -17.78 16.06 17.42
C GLU A 75 -17.11 15.27 16.30
N SER A 76 -16.08 15.83 15.65
CA SER A 76 -15.49 15.24 14.46
C SER A 76 -14.02 15.62 14.31
N GLY A 77 -13.29 14.85 13.52
CA GLY A 77 -11.90 15.13 13.19
C GLY A 77 -11.39 14.22 12.09
N SER A 78 -10.18 14.53 11.63
CA SER A 78 -9.50 13.80 10.57
C SER A 78 -7.99 13.78 10.82
N ILE A 79 -7.34 12.72 10.35
CA ILE A 79 -5.89 12.66 10.20
C ILE A 79 -5.58 12.49 8.72
N LEU A 80 -4.86 13.47 8.18
CA LEU A 80 -4.32 13.43 6.83
C LEU A 80 -2.82 13.18 6.91
N LEU A 81 -2.30 12.26 6.10
CA LEU A 81 -0.86 12.06 5.95
C LEU A 81 -0.39 12.53 4.59
N ALA A 82 0.79 13.14 4.54
CA ALA A 82 1.36 13.65 3.31
C ALA A 82 1.96 12.52 2.48
N ASN A 83 1.57 12.49 1.21
CA ASN A 83 2.28 11.77 0.18
C ASN A 83 3.24 12.75 -0.52
N GLN A 84 4.54 12.59 -0.31
CA GLN A 84 5.55 13.46 -0.91
C GLN A 84 5.70 13.25 -2.42
N ASP A 85 5.36 12.06 -2.91
CA ASP A 85 5.55 11.70 -4.32
C ASP A 85 4.43 12.27 -5.20
N SER A 86 3.20 12.31 -4.70
CA SER A 86 2.03 12.87 -5.41
C SER A 86 1.68 14.30 -5.02
N GLU A 87 2.41 14.91 -4.09
CA GLU A 87 2.14 16.27 -3.59
C GLU A 87 0.72 16.44 -2.99
N GLU A 88 0.26 15.43 -2.27
CA GLU A 88 -1.12 15.34 -1.74
C GLU A 88 -1.16 15.07 -0.23
N LEU A 89 -2.24 15.52 0.40
CA LEU A 89 -2.66 15.11 1.75
C LEU A 89 -3.77 14.07 1.61
N VAL A 90 -3.52 12.87 2.13
CA VAL A 90 -4.43 11.73 2.03
C VAL A 90 -5.13 11.52 3.37
N PHE A 91 -6.46 11.52 3.37
CA PHE A 91 -7.27 11.16 4.54
C PHE A 91 -6.97 9.71 4.91
N ARG A 92 -6.32 9.50 6.07
CA ARG A 92 -6.05 8.16 6.59
C ARG A 92 -7.17 7.66 7.48
N HIS A 93 -7.72 8.56 8.27
CA HIS A 93 -8.85 8.25 9.14
C HIS A 93 -9.66 9.51 9.44
N SER A 94 -10.97 9.34 9.53
CA SER A 94 -11.93 10.41 9.78
C SER A 94 -13.01 9.89 10.72
N ILE A 95 -13.38 10.68 11.72
CA ILE A 95 -14.47 10.38 12.66
C ILE A 95 -15.46 11.54 12.61
N GLY A 96 -16.75 11.25 12.46
CA GLY A 96 -17.80 12.27 12.41
C GLY A 96 -19.12 11.74 11.85
N ALA A 97 -20.11 12.63 11.70
CA ALA A 97 -21.43 12.27 11.17
C ALA A 97 -21.39 11.80 9.70
N CYS A 98 -20.45 12.33 8.92
CA CYS A 98 -20.15 11.87 7.57
C CYS A 98 -18.61 11.83 7.40
N PRO A 99 -17.95 10.72 7.76
CA PRO A 99 -16.50 10.61 7.67
C PRO A 99 -16.06 10.51 6.21
N VAL A 100 -15.01 11.25 5.85
CA VAL A 100 -14.36 11.13 4.54
C VAL A 100 -13.73 9.75 4.40
N GLU A 101 -13.92 9.11 3.26
CA GLU A 101 -13.39 7.77 2.97
C GLU A 101 -11.86 7.77 3.02
N ALA A 102 -11.29 6.77 3.70
CA ALA A 102 -9.85 6.60 3.79
C ALA A 102 -9.25 6.38 2.38
N GLY A 103 -8.18 7.09 2.06
CA GLY A 103 -7.57 7.11 0.73
C GLY A 103 -8.02 8.27 -0.15
N THR A 104 -9.03 9.04 0.25
CA THR A 104 -9.37 10.32 -0.42
C THR A 104 -8.17 11.26 -0.31
N ALA A 105 -7.73 11.82 -1.44
CA ALA A 105 -6.58 12.72 -1.52
C ALA A 105 -7.01 14.15 -1.88
N ILE A 106 -6.35 15.13 -1.30
CA ILE A 106 -6.45 16.54 -1.69
C ILE A 106 -5.05 17.07 -1.99
N PRO A 107 -4.87 17.98 -2.97
CA PRO A 107 -3.58 18.62 -3.19
C PRO A 107 -3.11 19.32 -1.90
N TRP A 108 -1.85 19.11 -1.51
CA TRP A 108 -1.35 19.60 -0.22
C TRP A 108 -1.19 21.13 -0.14
N ASP A 109 -1.42 21.85 -1.24
CA ASP A 109 -1.44 23.32 -1.31
C ASP A 109 -2.85 23.90 -1.07
N LYS A 110 -3.88 23.05 -0.99
CA LYS A 110 -5.27 23.46 -0.80
C LYS A 110 -5.73 23.36 0.64
N GLY A 111 -6.69 24.21 0.97
CA GLY A 111 -7.39 24.14 2.24
C GLY A 111 -6.58 24.63 3.43
N ILE A 112 -7.22 24.55 4.60
CA ILE A 112 -6.62 24.83 5.89
C ILE A 112 -5.54 23.77 6.20
N ALA A 113 -5.82 22.51 5.89
CA ALA A 113 -4.87 21.40 6.00
C ALA A 113 -3.55 21.72 5.26
N GLY A 114 -3.62 22.12 3.99
CA GLY A 114 -2.45 22.44 3.20
C GLY A 114 -1.64 23.61 3.75
N ALA A 115 -2.31 24.66 4.22
CA ALA A 115 -1.65 25.80 4.85
C ALA A 115 -0.92 25.41 6.15
N VAL A 116 -1.51 24.55 6.98
CA VAL A 116 -0.90 24.04 8.22
C VAL A 116 0.27 23.10 7.91
N PHE A 117 0.13 22.23 6.91
CA PHE A 117 1.19 21.34 6.46
C PHE A 117 2.43 22.11 6.01
N HIS A 118 2.26 23.16 5.21
CA HIS A 118 3.38 23.97 4.71
C HIS A 118 4.01 24.86 5.77
N SER A 119 3.18 25.54 6.57
CA SER A 119 3.69 26.44 7.61
C SER A 119 4.33 25.67 8.77
N GLY A 120 3.88 24.43 9.01
CA GLY A 120 4.23 23.66 10.18
C GLY A 120 3.80 24.35 11.48
N GLN A 121 2.81 25.25 11.44
CA GLN A 121 2.28 25.94 12.61
C GLN A 121 0.81 25.55 12.81
N PRO A 122 0.37 25.31 14.06
CA PRO A 122 -1.03 25.06 14.34
C PRO A 122 -1.88 26.32 14.16
N VAL A 123 -3.18 26.15 13.95
CA VAL A 123 -4.13 27.25 13.84
C VAL A 123 -5.44 26.91 14.56
N VAL A 124 -5.97 27.87 15.31
CA VAL A 124 -7.31 27.83 15.91
C VAL A 124 -8.23 28.73 15.08
N ILE A 125 -9.35 28.18 14.63
CA ILE A 125 -10.30 28.86 13.74
C ILE A 125 -11.68 28.84 14.40
N PRO A 126 -12.11 29.97 14.98
CA PRO A 126 -13.42 30.05 15.66
C PRO A 126 -14.63 30.05 14.72
N ASP A 127 -14.43 30.40 13.44
CA ASP A 127 -15.46 30.41 12.40
C ASP A 127 -14.81 30.08 11.04
N VAL A 128 -14.99 28.82 10.61
CA VAL A 128 -14.35 28.29 9.40
C VAL A 128 -14.89 28.95 8.12
N LYS A 129 -16.17 29.35 8.10
CA LYS A 129 -16.79 29.99 6.92
C LYS A 129 -16.22 31.37 6.61
N ARG A 130 -15.52 31.98 7.56
CA ARG A 130 -14.88 33.29 7.39
C ARG A 130 -13.41 33.20 7.00
N ASP A 131 -12.82 32.01 7.03
CA ASP A 131 -11.43 31.79 6.58
C ASP A 131 -11.39 31.55 5.07
N HIS A 132 -10.69 32.42 4.36
CA HIS A 132 -10.46 32.34 2.91
C HIS A 132 -9.68 31.10 2.46
N ARG A 133 -9.07 30.35 3.39
CA ARG A 133 -8.40 29.07 3.12
C ARG A 133 -9.36 27.88 3.24
N HIS A 134 -10.61 28.10 3.64
CA HIS A 134 -11.59 27.02 3.73
C HIS A 134 -11.82 26.39 2.36
N TYR A 135 -11.78 25.05 2.31
CA TYR A 135 -11.98 24.30 1.07
C TYR A 135 -13.38 23.70 1.07
N GLU A 136 -14.35 24.48 0.58
CA GLU A 136 -15.78 24.15 0.63
C GLU A 136 -16.16 22.82 -0.05
N ALA A 137 -15.31 22.30 -0.96
CA ALA A 137 -15.56 21.04 -1.66
C ALA A 137 -15.72 19.84 -0.71
N ILE A 138 -15.05 19.86 0.46
CA ILE A 138 -15.15 18.78 1.45
C ILE A 138 -16.43 18.89 2.28
N ASP A 139 -16.87 20.10 2.64
CA ASP A 139 -18.15 20.32 3.33
C ASP A 139 -19.34 19.89 2.43
N VAL A 140 -19.24 20.18 1.12
CA VAL A 140 -20.24 19.76 0.14
C VAL A 140 -20.28 18.24 -0.01
N LEU A 141 -19.12 17.57 0.03
CA LEU A 141 -19.01 16.13 -0.09
C LEU A 141 -19.52 15.38 1.16
N THR A 142 -19.43 16.02 2.33
CA THR A 142 -19.77 15.42 3.63
C THR A 142 -21.13 15.86 4.17
N GLU A 143 -21.83 16.78 3.49
CA GLU A 143 -23.08 17.43 3.96
C GLU A 143 -22.98 17.98 5.40
N HIS A 144 -21.76 18.26 5.88
CA HIS A 144 -21.49 18.62 7.26
C HIS A 144 -21.15 20.11 7.40
N ILE A 145 -21.63 20.74 8.47
CA ILE A 145 -21.37 22.16 8.73
C ILE A 145 -20.22 22.28 9.72
N THR A 146 -19.08 22.75 9.25
CA THR A 146 -17.94 23.08 10.11
C THR A 146 -18.15 24.46 10.76
N ARG A 147 -18.29 24.50 12.10
CA ARG A 147 -18.47 25.72 12.90
C ARG A 147 -17.11 26.28 13.31
N ASP A 148 -16.33 25.47 14.01
CA ASP A 148 -15.01 25.80 14.54
C ASP A 148 -14.05 24.63 14.33
N MET A 149 -12.75 24.95 14.30
CA MET A 149 -11.72 23.99 13.93
C MET A 149 -10.38 24.32 14.60
N ILE A 150 -9.65 23.28 15.00
CA ILE A 150 -8.20 23.36 15.21
C ILE A 150 -7.54 22.44 14.20
N ALA A 151 -6.56 22.97 13.47
CA ALA A 151 -5.70 22.20 12.59
C ALA A 151 -4.27 22.26 13.11
N LEU A 152 -3.64 21.10 13.29
CA LEU A 152 -2.28 20.98 13.80
C LEU A 152 -1.41 20.17 12.83
N PRO A 153 -0.14 20.54 12.63
CA PRO A 153 0.78 19.71 11.88
C PRO A 153 1.14 18.47 12.72
N LEU A 154 1.12 17.29 12.09
CA LEU A 154 1.75 16.10 12.63
C LEU A 154 3.25 16.19 12.30
N LYS A 155 4.08 16.58 13.26
CA LYS A 155 5.53 16.73 13.05
C LYS A 155 6.35 16.41 14.30
N ARG A 156 7.62 16.05 14.11
CA ARG A 156 8.62 16.08 15.19
C ARG A 156 8.95 17.52 15.56
N TRP A 157 9.50 17.72 16.76
CA TRP A 157 9.90 19.03 17.28
C TRP A 157 10.77 19.86 16.31
N GLU A 158 11.67 19.20 15.55
CA GLU A 158 12.54 19.82 14.54
C GLU A 158 12.32 19.28 13.12
N GLY A 159 11.24 18.51 12.89
CA GLY A 159 10.99 17.82 11.64
C GLY A 159 10.05 18.57 10.69
N LYS A 160 10.09 18.20 9.41
CA LYS A 160 9.01 18.54 8.47
C LYS A 160 7.71 17.83 8.91
N PRO A 161 6.54 18.45 8.71
CA PRO A 161 5.28 17.75 8.91
C PRO A 161 5.17 16.52 8.03
N ILE A 162 4.65 15.45 8.61
CA ILE A 162 4.30 14.20 7.93
C ILE A 162 2.80 14.13 7.61
N GLY A 163 2.03 15.12 8.07
CA GLY A 163 0.58 15.16 7.95
C GLY A 163 -0.05 16.28 8.77
N VAL A 164 -1.37 16.22 8.90
CA VAL A 164 -2.21 17.19 9.63
C VAL A 164 -3.25 16.44 10.45
N LEU A 165 -3.47 16.90 11.68
CA LEU A 165 -4.59 16.51 12.53
C LEU A 165 -5.60 17.67 12.54
N GLU A 166 -6.84 17.37 12.18
CA GLU A 166 -7.94 18.33 12.25
C GLU A 166 -8.96 17.88 13.29
N VAL A 167 -9.39 18.81 14.13
CA VAL A 167 -10.44 18.62 15.12
C VAL A 167 -11.48 19.70 14.91
N LEU A 168 -12.74 19.29 14.83
CA LEU A 168 -13.85 20.09 14.34
C LEU A 168 -15.00 20.04 15.35
N ASN A 169 -15.74 21.14 15.44
CA ASN A 169 -17.04 21.21 16.12
C ASN A 169 -16.99 20.76 17.59
N LYS A 170 -16.50 21.62 18.50
CA LYS A 170 -16.56 21.31 19.93
C LYS A 170 -18.00 21.36 20.45
N ARG A 171 -18.41 20.39 21.28
CA ARG A 171 -19.82 20.16 21.63
C ARG A 171 -20.45 21.27 22.46
N GLU A 172 -19.77 21.71 23.51
CA GLU A 172 -20.34 22.62 24.53
C GLU A 172 -19.88 24.08 24.38
N SER A 173 -18.80 24.32 23.64
CA SER A 173 -18.14 25.62 23.49
C SER A 173 -17.33 25.67 22.20
N LEU A 174 -16.64 26.78 21.93
CA LEU A 174 -15.70 26.86 20.82
C LEU A 174 -14.34 26.28 21.23
N LEU A 175 -13.64 25.70 20.26
CA LEU A 175 -12.24 25.31 20.35
C LEU A 175 -11.36 26.53 20.63
N ASP A 176 -10.47 26.40 21.62
CA ASP A 176 -9.63 27.49 22.10
C ASP A 176 -8.14 27.11 22.26
N GLU A 177 -7.35 28.03 22.80
CA GLU A 177 -5.91 27.84 23.06
C GLU A 177 -5.64 26.77 24.13
N GLU A 178 -6.57 26.51 25.06
CA GLU A 178 -6.44 25.45 26.07
C GLU A 178 -6.58 24.08 25.39
N ASP A 179 -7.50 23.94 24.43
CA ASP A 179 -7.63 22.74 23.59
C ASP A 179 -6.41 22.56 22.68
N LEU A 180 -5.89 23.65 22.10
CA LEU A 180 -4.69 23.62 21.27
C LEU A 180 -3.49 23.04 22.03
N ALA A 181 -3.29 23.43 23.28
CA ALA A 181 -2.19 22.93 24.11
C ALA A 181 -2.25 21.41 24.30
N ILE A 182 -3.46 20.87 24.53
CA ILE A 182 -3.71 19.43 24.67
C ILE A 182 -3.45 18.71 23.34
N LEU A 183 -4.05 19.21 22.25
CA LEU A 183 -3.93 18.60 20.93
C LEU A 183 -2.49 18.66 20.40
N THR A 184 -1.70 19.64 20.82
CA THR A 184 -0.27 19.71 20.49
C THR A 184 0.50 18.52 21.06
N ILE A 185 0.18 18.08 22.29
CA ILE A 185 0.77 16.89 22.91
C ILE A 185 0.37 15.64 22.11
N VAL A 186 -0.92 15.50 21.80
CA VAL A 186 -1.46 14.38 21.04
C VAL A 186 -0.82 14.29 19.65
N SER A 187 -0.77 15.41 18.93
CA SER A 187 -0.17 15.50 17.60
C SER A 187 1.31 15.11 17.61
N ALA A 188 2.09 15.61 18.58
CA ALA A 188 3.52 15.29 18.67
C ALA A 188 3.79 13.80 18.93
N LEU A 189 3.03 13.17 19.84
CA LEU A 189 3.16 11.75 20.15
C LEU A 189 2.69 10.87 19.00
N ALA A 190 1.61 11.27 18.32
CA ALA A 190 1.10 10.60 17.14
C ALA A 190 2.12 10.65 15.98
N ALA A 191 2.66 11.83 15.69
CA ALA A 191 3.65 12.00 14.63
C ALA A 191 4.89 11.11 14.86
N ASN A 192 5.41 11.08 16.09
CA ASN A 192 6.54 10.23 16.44
C ASN A 192 6.25 8.75 16.17
N SER A 193 5.04 8.31 16.51
CA SER A 193 4.69 6.90 16.50
C SER A 193 4.32 6.39 15.11
N ILE A 194 3.66 7.23 14.30
CA ILE A 194 3.40 6.95 12.89
C ILE A 194 4.73 6.80 12.14
N GLU A 195 5.67 7.72 12.35
CA GLU A 195 7.00 7.59 11.77
C GLU A 195 7.78 6.40 12.31
N GLN A 196 7.73 6.12 13.61
CA GLN A 196 8.41 4.96 14.18
C GLN A 196 7.88 3.66 13.58
N SER A 197 6.56 3.52 13.44
CA SER A 197 5.93 2.37 12.78
C SER A 197 6.39 2.24 11.32
N ARG A 198 6.41 3.36 10.57
CA ARG A 198 6.90 3.40 9.18
C ARG A 198 8.36 2.96 9.09
N LEU A 199 9.25 3.59 9.86
CA LEU A 199 10.69 3.28 9.88
C LEU A 199 10.95 1.83 10.32
N TYR A 200 10.20 1.33 11.29
CA TYR A 200 10.30 -0.07 11.72
C TYR A 200 9.92 -1.03 10.59
N ARG A 201 8.85 -0.73 9.84
CA ARG A 201 8.41 -1.54 8.69
C ARG A 201 9.44 -1.51 7.57
N GLU A 202 9.97 -0.33 7.23
CA GLU A 202 11.04 -0.16 6.22
C GLU A 202 12.30 -0.93 6.62
N ALA A 203 12.76 -0.79 7.86
CA ALA A 203 13.93 -1.51 8.37
C ALA A 203 13.73 -3.03 8.36
N LYS A 204 12.54 -3.51 8.79
CA LYS A 204 12.19 -4.93 8.77
C LYS A 204 12.19 -5.48 7.35
N LEU A 205 11.59 -4.75 6.40
CA LEU A 205 11.59 -5.12 5.00
C LEU A 205 13.02 -5.17 4.42
N ALA A 206 13.85 -4.18 4.70
CA ALA A 206 15.25 -4.16 4.25
C ALA A 206 16.06 -5.38 4.75
N VAL A 207 15.85 -5.80 6.00
CA VAL A 207 16.46 -7.01 6.55
C VAL A 207 15.99 -8.26 5.79
N ILE A 208 14.68 -8.37 5.53
CA ILE A 208 14.11 -9.51 4.79
C ILE A 208 14.66 -9.56 3.37
N VAL A 209 14.76 -8.42 2.66
CA VAL A 209 15.33 -8.35 1.30
C VAL A 209 16.78 -8.84 1.29
N ARG A 210 17.59 -8.35 2.23
CA ARG A 210 19.00 -8.76 2.33
C ARG A 210 19.13 -10.25 2.60
N MET A 211 18.38 -10.77 3.58
CA MET A 211 18.37 -12.20 3.90
C MET A 211 17.94 -13.05 2.69
N LEU A 212 16.93 -12.62 1.93
CA LEU A 212 16.51 -13.35 0.73
C LEU A 212 17.55 -13.31 -0.37
N GLY A 213 18.29 -12.21 -0.52
CA GLY A 213 19.44 -12.15 -1.42
C GLY A 213 20.51 -13.17 -1.05
N ASP A 214 20.86 -13.24 0.23
CA ASP A 214 21.86 -14.17 0.78
C ASP A 214 21.39 -15.63 0.62
N VAL A 215 20.14 -15.94 1.00
CA VAL A 215 19.54 -17.28 0.83
C VAL A 215 19.49 -17.68 -0.65
N SER A 216 19.15 -16.75 -1.55
CA SER A 216 19.11 -17.02 -3.00
C SER A 216 20.49 -17.39 -3.54
N HIS A 217 21.52 -16.69 -3.08
CA HIS A 217 22.90 -16.99 -3.43
C HIS A 217 23.33 -18.36 -2.90
N ASP A 218 23.03 -18.67 -1.64
CA ASP A 218 23.41 -19.94 -1.02
C ASP A 218 22.70 -21.14 -1.67
N ILE A 219 21.40 -21.01 -1.96
CA ILE A 219 20.67 -22.06 -2.68
C ILE A 219 21.24 -22.25 -4.09
N LYS A 220 21.57 -21.16 -4.81
CA LYS A 220 22.23 -21.27 -6.11
C LYS A 220 23.55 -22.04 -5.98
N ASN A 221 24.35 -21.75 -4.97
CA ASN A 221 25.63 -22.43 -4.73
C ASN A 221 25.45 -23.91 -4.36
N MET A 222 24.40 -24.26 -3.62
CA MET A 222 24.08 -25.65 -3.28
C MET A 222 23.52 -26.45 -4.48
N LEU A 223 22.77 -25.80 -5.37
CA LEU A 223 22.16 -26.44 -6.54
C LEU A 223 23.11 -26.54 -7.73
N MET A 224 24.09 -25.64 -7.85
CA MET A 224 25.00 -25.62 -9.01
C MET A 224 25.80 -26.92 -9.17
N PRO A 225 26.37 -27.54 -8.12
CA PRO A 225 27.02 -28.83 -8.22
C PRO A 225 26.05 -29.96 -8.58
N VAL A 226 24.82 -29.93 -8.06
CA VAL A 226 23.79 -30.94 -8.35
C VAL A 226 23.39 -30.87 -9.83
N LEU A 227 23.15 -29.67 -10.35
CA LEU A 227 22.81 -29.45 -11.75
C LEU A 227 23.98 -29.83 -12.67
N SER A 228 25.20 -29.42 -12.33
CA SER A 228 26.39 -29.71 -13.14
C SER A 228 26.69 -31.21 -13.14
N GLY A 229 26.61 -31.87 -11.97
CA GLY A 229 26.81 -33.31 -11.86
C GLY A 229 25.75 -34.13 -12.58
N ALA A 230 24.48 -33.72 -12.50
CA ALA A 230 23.41 -34.35 -13.25
C ALA A 230 23.60 -34.17 -14.77
N GLN A 231 24.01 -32.97 -15.24
CA GLN A 231 24.29 -32.74 -16.65
C GLN A 231 25.46 -33.61 -17.15
N LEU A 232 26.55 -33.70 -16.38
CA LEU A 232 27.68 -34.58 -16.70
C LEU A 232 27.28 -36.06 -16.74
N LEU A 233 26.39 -36.50 -15.85
CA LEU A 233 25.85 -37.87 -15.90
C LEU A 233 24.99 -38.10 -17.14
N GLU A 234 24.17 -37.12 -17.54
CA GLU A 234 23.41 -37.15 -18.79
C GLU A 234 24.34 -37.27 -20.01
N ASP A 235 25.39 -36.46 -20.06
CA ASP A 235 26.38 -36.45 -21.15
C ASP A 235 27.14 -37.79 -21.23
N GLU A 236 27.63 -38.31 -20.09
CA GLU A 236 28.35 -39.61 -20.03
C GLU A 236 27.42 -40.77 -20.41
N LEU A 237 26.16 -40.73 -19.97
CA LEU A 237 25.16 -41.73 -20.36
C LEU A 237 24.94 -41.68 -21.87
N GLU A 238 24.79 -40.51 -22.48
CA GLU A 238 24.63 -40.40 -23.93
C GLU A 238 25.86 -40.87 -24.72
N GLU A 239 27.08 -40.62 -24.22
CA GLU A 239 28.32 -41.01 -24.89
C GLU A 239 28.62 -42.53 -24.77
N GLN A 240 28.49 -43.11 -23.56
CA GLN A 240 28.89 -44.50 -23.31
C GLN A 240 27.81 -45.53 -23.66
N PHE A 241 26.53 -45.14 -23.62
CA PHE A 241 25.44 -46.09 -23.76
C PHE A 241 25.37 -46.82 -25.11
N PRO A 242 25.65 -46.18 -26.26
CA PRO A 242 25.73 -46.88 -27.55
C PRO A 242 26.72 -48.06 -27.53
N TYR A 243 27.82 -47.95 -26.78
CA TYR A 243 28.81 -49.02 -26.64
C TYR A 243 28.27 -50.19 -25.79
N TRP A 244 27.47 -49.94 -24.75
CA TRP A 244 26.90 -50.99 -23.92
C TRP A 244 25.78 -51.79 -24.62
N MET A 245 25.08 -51.17 -25.58
CA MET A 245 24.12 -51.87 -26.44
C MET A 245 24.80 -52.89 -27.36
N ASP A 246 26.00 -52.60 -27.84
CA ASP A 246 26.75 -53.51 -28.72
C ASP A 246 27.20 -54.79 -27.98
N VAL A 247 27.40 -54.70 -26.66
CA VAL A 247 27.81 -55.83 -25.79
C VAL A 247 26.62 -56.76 -25.42
N LYS A 248 25.38 -56.47 -25.87
CA LYS A 248 24.15 -57.26 -25.56
C LYS A 248 23.97 -57.56 -24.07
N MET A 249 24.33 -56.61 -23.21
CA MET A 249 24.21 -56.80 -21.77
C MET A 249 22.72 -56.84 -21.38
N LYS A 250 22.28 -57.92 -20.72
CA LYS A 250 20.88 -58.07 -20.30
C LYS A 250 20.48 -56.94 -19.35
N GLY A 251 19.43 -56.21 -19.68
CA GLY A 251 18.88 -55.13 -18.86
C GLY A 251 19.51 -53.75 -19.10
N ALA A 252 20.49 -53.61 -20.01
CA ALA A 252 21.14 -52.33 -20.31
C ALA A 252 20.14 -51.23 -20.74
N GLU A 253 19.20 -51.56 -21.63
CA GLU A 253 18.12 -50.64 -22.05
C GLU A 253 17.28 -50.15 -20.87
N THR A 254 16.88 -51.06 -19.98
CA THR A 254 16.09 -50.72 -18.79
C THR A 254 16.89 -49.87 -17.81
N SER A 255 18.17 -50.21 -17.59
CA SER A 255 19.06 -49.42 -16.72
C SER A 255 19.28 -48.01 -17.25
N TYR A 256 19.47 -47.84 -18.56
CA TYR A 256 19.63 -46.52 -19.17
C TYR A 256 18.37 -45.69 -19.11
N ALA A 257 17.21 -46.28 -19.41
CA ALA A 257 15.93 -45.60 -19.27
C ALA A 257 15.74 -45.09 -17.83
N ASN A 258 16.03 -45.92 -16.83
CA ASN A 258 15.96 -45.54 -15.42
C ASN A 258 16.96 -44.42 -15.08
N CYS A 259 18.20 -44.50 -15.56
CA CYS A 259 19.23 -43.47 -15.32
C CYS A 259 18.85 -42.13 -15.95
N GLN A 260 18.33 -42.12 -17.18
CA GLN A 260 17.82 -40.91 -17.82
C GLN A 260 16.63 -40.33 -17.04
N GLU A 261 15.68 -41.14 -16.62
CA GLU A 261 14.51 -40.67 -15.86
C GLU A 261 14.93 -40.06 -14.51
N LEU A 262 15.83 -40.72 -13.78
CA LEU A 262 16.38 -40.20 -12.52
C LEU A 262 17.14 -38.88 -12.71
N THR A 263 17.96 -38.78 -13.75
CA THR A 263 18.76 -37.58 -14.03
C THR A 263 17.86 -36.41 -14.41
N ARG A 264 16.88 -36.63 -15.30
CA ARG A 264 15.86 -35.62 -15.64
C ARG A 264 15.07 -35.17 -14.41
N MET A 265 14.69 -36.09 -13.53
CA MET A 265 13.98 -35.77 -12.29
C MET A 265 14.83 -34.88 -11.36
N ILE A 266 16.12 -35.18 -11.19
CA ILE A 266 17.05 -34.37 -10.39
C ILE A 266 17.18 -32.96 -10.97
N VAL A 267 17.43 -32.85 -12.28
CA VAL A 267 17.57 -31.56 -12.98
C VAL A 267 16.29 -30.74 -12.88
N SER A 268 15.13 -31.36 -13.14
CA SER A 268 13.82 -30.71 -13.05
C SER A 268 13.55 -30.18 -11.65
N ASN A 269 13.77 -31.00 -10.61
CA ASN A 269 13.56 -30.59 -9.22
C ASN A 269 14.50 -29.47 -8.78
N ALA A 270 15.79 -29.55 -9.15
CA ALA A 270 16.76 -28.50 -8.83
C ALA A 270 16.39 -27.16 -9.52
N ARG A 271 16.03 -27.19 -10.81
CA ARG A 271 15.57 -26.00 -11.54
C ARG A 271 14.28 -25.42 -10.93
N ARG A 272 13.35 -26.27 -10.48
CA ARG A 272 12.12 -25.85 -9.79
C ARG A 272 12.40 -25.10 -8.49
N ILE A 273 13.31 -25.61 -7.65
CA ILE A 273 13.70 -24.94 -6.39
C ILE A 273 14.34 -23.58 -6.71
N GLN A 274 15.27 -23.54 -7.66
CA GLN A 274 15.95 -22.31 -8.04
C GLN A 274 14.97 -21.23 -8.55
N ARG A 275 13.94 -21.64 -9.30
CA ARG A 275 12.89 -20.74 -9.79
C ARG A 275 12.05 -20.17 -8.65
N ARG A 276 11.56 -21.01 -7.73
CA ARG A 276 10.74 -20.57 -6.59
C ARG A 276 11.47 -19.59 -5.68
N VAL A 277 12.75 -19.84 -5.43
CA VAL A 277 13.58 -18.95 -4.59
C VAL A 277 13.74 -17.58 -5.26
N ARG A 278 13.93 -17.57 -6.58
CA ARG A 278 14.00 -16.32 -7.36
C ARG A 278 12.68 -15.56 -7.34
N GLU A 279 11.55 -16.24 -7.58
CA GLU A 279 10.22 -15.63 -7.50
C GLU A 279 9.96 -14.97 -6.13
N ILE A 280 10.32 -15.64 -5.03
CA ILE A 280 10.18 -15.07 -3.67
C ILE A 280 11.10 -13.84 -3.49
N ALA A 281 12.34 -13.91 -3.97
CA ALA A 281 13.27 -12.80 -3.89
C ALA A 281 12.77 -11.58 -4.70
N ASP A 282 12.18 -11.81 -5.87
CA ASP A 282 11.65 -10.77 -6.75
C ASP A 282 10.42 -10.10 -6.16
N VAL A 283 9.49 -10.85 -5.52
CA VAL A 283 8.36 -10.28 -4.76
C VAL A 283 8.85 -9.30 -3.69
N VAL A 284 9.81 -9.73 -2.86
CA VAL A 284 10.24 -8.91 -1.72
C VAL A 284 11.07 -7.71 -2.18
N LYS A 285 11.86 -7.84 -3.25
CA LYS A 285 12.55 -6.69 -3.87
C LYS A 285 11.57 -5.71 -4.51
N GLY A 286 10.52 -6.20 -5.17
CA GLY A 286 9.47 -5.39 -5.79
C GLY A 286 8.77 -4.47 -4.79
N VAL A 287 8.62 -4.92 -3.54
CA VAL A 287 8.01 -4.17 -2.42
C VAL A 287 8.93 -3.10 -1.83
N THR A 288 10.24 -3.15 -2.07
CA THR A 288 11.23 -2.35 -1.30
C THR A 288 12.06 -1.38 -2.10
N SER A 289 12.14 -1.53 -3.42
CA SER A 289 12.81 -0.58 -4.29
C SER A 289 11.78 0.19 -5.12
N PRO A 290 11.87 1.51 -5.26
CA PRO A 290 11.04 2.23 -6.22
C PRO A 290 11.31 1.71 -7.65
N PRO A 291 10.29 1.66 -8.52
CA PRO A 291 10.48 1.27 -9.92
C PRO A 291 11.44 2.23 -10.62
N HIS A 292 12.34 1.69 -11.43
CA HIS A 292 13.26 2.51 -12.22
C HIS A 292 12.72 2.68 -13.63
N PHE A 293 11.93 3.74 -13.83
CA PHE A 293 11.35 4.06 -15.12
C PHE A 293 12.39 4.58 -16.11
N ALA A 294 12.46 3.93 -17.27
CA ALA A 294 13.27 4.35 -18.39
C ALA A 294 12.51 4.09 -19.71
N PRO A 295 12.92 4.72 -20.83
CA PRO A 295 12.32 4.44 -22.14
C PRO A 295 12.41 2.95 -22.48
N CYS A 296 11.27 2.31 -22.67
CA CYS A 296 11.10 0.87 -22.78
C CYS A 296 10.24 0.51 -24.00
N ARG A 297 10.66 -0.52 -24.75
CA ARG A 297 9.88 -1.11 -25.85
C ARG A 297 9.32 -2.46 -25.41
N ILE A 298 8.00 -2.57 -25.31
CA ILE A 298 7.33 -3.82 -24.89
C ILE A 298 7.74 -5.01 -25.77
N SER A 299 7.88 -4.81 -27.08
CA SER A 299 8.27 -5.89 -27.98
C SER A 299 9.65 -6.48 -27.64
N THR A 300 10.61 -5.66 -27.19
CA THR A 300 11.92 -6.14 -26.74
C THR A 300 11.80 -7.02 -25.50
N VAL A 301 10.98 -6.58 -24.53
CA VAL A 301 10.76 -7.31 -23.28
C VAL A 301 10.10 -8.67 -23.55
N VAL A 302 9.01 -8.67 -24.33
CA VAL A 302 8.27 -9.90 -24.66
C VAL A 302 9.15 -10.87 -25.46
N ARG A 303 9.95 -10.37 -26.41
CA ARG A 303 10.92 -11.22 -27.14
C ARG A 303 11.95 -11.86 -26.22
N ALA A 304 12.45 -11.15 -25.21
CA ALA A 304 13.37 -11.71 -24.22
C ALA A 304 12.71 -12.81 -23.38
N VAL A 305 11.44 -12.62 -22.98
CA VAL A 305 10.66 -13.63 -22.26
C VAL A 305 10.41 -14.86 -23.14
N PHE A 306 10.01 -14.66 -24.40
CA PHE A 306 9.80 -15.74 -25.36
C PHE A 306 11.10 -16.53 -25.58
N ALA A 307 12.24 -15.85 -25.76
CA ALA A 307 13.53 -16.53 -25.89
C ALA A 307 13.85 -17.42 -24.68
N THR A 308 13.48 -16.98 -23.47
CA THR A 308 13.68 -17.73 -22.23
C THR A 308 12.73 -18.94 -22.11
N LEU A 309 11.46 -18.78 -22.49
CA LEU A 309 10.43 -19.81 -22.31
C LEU A 309 10.26 -20.75 -23.51
N LYS A 310 10.83 -20.41 -24.68
CA LYS A 310 10.71 -21.21 -25.91
C LYS A 310 11.08 -22.69 -25.74
N PRO A 311 12.16 -23.08 -25.05
CA PRO A 311 12.48 -24.50 -24.85
C PRO A 311 11.39 -25.24 -24.05
N TYR A 312 10.88 -24.58 -23.00
CA TYR A 312 9.84 -25.16 -22.13
C TYR A 312 8.49 -25.24 -22.84
N ALA A 313 8.11 -24.22 -23.60
CA ALA A 313 6.90 -24.22 -24.41
C ALA A 313 6.96 -25.32 -25.49
N ALA A 314 8.10 -25.49 -26.16
CA ALA A 314 8.29 -26.52 -27.18
C ALA A 314 8.16 -27.94 -26.61
N GLU A 315 8.71 -28.20 -25.41
CA GLU A 315 8.55 -29.47 -24.70
C GLU A 315 7.08 -29.82 -24.42
N GLN A 316 6.24 -28.80 -24.21
CA GLN A 316 4.79 -28.95 -23.98
C GLN A 316 3.95 -28.80 -25.26
N ALA A 317 4.57 -28.73 -26.44
CA ALA A 317 3.92 -28.49 -27.73
C ALA A 317 3.08 -27.18 -27.78
N VAL A 318 3.52 -26.15 -27.06
CA VAL A 318 2.89 -24.82 -27.01
C VAL A 318 3.62 -23.86 -27.96
N PHE A 319 2.86 -23.18 -28.81
CA PHE A 319 3.34 -22.12 -29.70
C PHE A 319 3.22 -20.76 -29.02
N LEU A 320 4.23 -19.91 -29.23
CA LEU A 320 4.27 -18.54 -28.70
C LEU A 320 4.27 -17.56 -29.87
N GLU A 321 3.27 -16.69 -29.93
CA GLU A 321 3.10 -15.71 -30.99
C GLU A 321 2.96 -14.29 -30.43
N THR A 322 3.38 -13.30 -31.23
CA THR A 322 3.23 -11.88 -30.92
C THR A 322 2.44 -11.20 -32.02
N ASP A 323 1.54 -10.30 -31.65
CA ASP A 323 0.75 -9.50 -32.60
C ASP A 323 0.78 -8.01 -32.21
N GLY A 324 0.90 -7.11 -33.17
CA GLY A 324 0.85 -5.65 -32.93
C GLY A 324 1.97 -5.02 -32.06
N LEU A 325 2.80 -5.79 -31.35
CA LEU A 325 3.75 -5.27 -30.35
C LEU A 325 4.81 -4.32 -30.91
N ASP A 326 5.25 -4.49 -32.16
CA ASP A 326 6.27 -3.64 -32.77
C ASP A 326 5.74 -2.25 -33.13
N ALA A 327 4.42 -2.12 -33.28
CA ALA A 327 3.75 -0.87 -33.60
C ALA A 327 3.51 0.01 -32.36
N LEU A 328 3.66 -0.55 -31.15
CA LEU A 328 3.48 0.19 -29.90
C LEU A 328 4.50 1.33 -29.73
N PRO A 329 4.09 2.44 -29.08
CA PRO A 329 5.00 3.50 -28.71
C PRO A 329 6.03 3.02 -27.67
N VAL A 330 7.11 3.80 -27.52
CA VAL A 330 8.03 3.65 -26.40
C VAL A 330 7.34 4.22 -25.17
N ILE A 331 7.29 3.46 -24.08
CA ILE A 331 6.72 3.89 -22.80
C ILE A 331 7.82 4.10 -21.76
N GLU A 332 7.56 4.86 -20.71
CA GLU A 332 8.42 4.89 -19.53
C GLU A 332 8.06 3.71 -18.61
N ALA A 333 8.96 2.74 -18.48
CA ALA A 333 8.71 1.54 -17.69
C ALA A 333 9.98 0.98 -17.05
N ASP A 334 9.80 0.16 -16.02
CA ASP A 334 10.86 -0.67 -15.45
C ASP A 334 10.90 -2.00 -16.23
N GLU A 335 11.88 -2.11 -17.13
CA GLU A 335 12.04 -3.25 -18.03
C GLU A 335 12.12 -4.59 -17.28
N HIS A 336 12.82 -4.63 -16.14
CA HIS A 336 13.00 -5.84 -15.35
C HIS A 336 11.71 -6.27 -14.66
N ARG A 337 10.92 -5.32 -14.16
CA ARG A 337 9.61 -5.60 -13.58
C ARG A 337 8.64 -6.10 -14.63
N LEU A 338 8.58 -5.45 -15.80
CA LEU A 338 7.73 -5.90 -16.90
C LEU A 338 8.13 -7.29 -17.42
N PHE A 339 9.43 -7.57 -17.56
CA PHE A 339 9.92 -8.91 -17.89
C PHE A 339 9.37 -9.93 -16.90
N THR A 340 9.41 -9.61 -15.61
CA THR A 340 8.92 -10.49 -14.54
C THR A 340 7.41 -10.71 -14.64
N ALA A 341 6.62 -9.67 -14.93
CA ALA A 341 5.18 -9.79 -15.13
C ALA A 341 4.83 -10.69 -16.32
N PHE A 342 5.40 -10.42 -17.51
CA PHE A 342 5.15 -11.23 -18.71
C PHE A 342 5.63 -12.67 -18.53
N TYR A 343 6.80 -12.88 -17.93
CA TYR A 343 7.32 -14.21 -17.62
C TYR A 343 6.34 -15.00 -16.75
N ASN A 344 5.78 -14.38 -15.70
CA ASN A 344 4.81 -15.03 -14.81
C ASN A 344 3.52 -15.40 -15.54
N LEU A 345 2.98 -14.51 -16.38
CA LEU A 345 1.77 -14.80 -17.15
C LEU A 345 1.97 -15.95 -18.13
N ILE A 346 3.02 -15.87 -18.96
CA ILE A 346 3.30 -16.88 -20.00
C ILE A 346 3.69 -18.22 -19.36
N SER A 347 4.54 -18.21 -18.33
CA SER A 347 4.91 -19.44 -17.62
C SER A 347 3.73 -20.09 -16.90
N ASN A 348 2.72 -19.31 -16.49
CA ASN A 348 1.50 -19.85 -15.89
C ASN A 348 0.56 -20.44 -16.95
N ALA A 349 0.54 -19.90 -18.17
CA ALA A 349 -0.32 -20.37 -19.25
C ALA A 349 0.15 -21.71 -19.83
N ILE A 350 1.47 -21.92 -20.03
CA ILE A 350 2.04 -23.15 -20.64
C ILE A 350 1.44 -24.46 -20.07
N PRO A 351 1.41 -24.71 -18.75
CA PRO A 351 0.84 -25.95 -18.20
C PRO A 351 -0.70 -26.05 -18.27
N GLU A 352 -1.40 -24.99 -18.66
CA GLU A 352 -2.86 -24.98 -18.80
C GLU A 352 -3.33 -25.47 -20.18
N LEU A 353 -2.40 -25.83 -21.06
CA LEU A 353 -2.62 -26.28 -22.44
C LEU A 353 -2.25 -27.79 -22.59
N PRO A 354 -2.99 -28.72 -21.96
CA PRO A 354 -2.66 -30.14 -22.01
C PRO A 354 -2.87 -30.69 -23.43
N GLY A 355 -1.78 -31.04 -24.10
CA GLY A 355 -1.77 -31.50 -25.50
C GLY A 355 -1.27 -30.47 -26.51
N GLY A 356 -0.78 -29.33 -26.03
CA GLY A 356 -0.29 -28.23 -26.85
C GLY A 356 -1.34 -27.15 -27.08
N GLY A 357 -0.93 -26.05 -27.70
CA GLY A 357 -1.81 -24.92 -27.95
C GLY A 357 -1.04 -23.66 -28.32
N LEU A 358 -1.68 -22.50 -28.15
CA LEU A 358 -1.17 -21.21 -28.57
C LEU A 358 -1.28 -20.21 -27.42
N ILE A 359 -0.18 -19.50 -27.17
CA ILE A 359 -0.16 -18.30 -26.33
C ILE A 359 0.18 -17.13 -27.25
N THR A 360 -0.69 -16.12 -27.27
CA THR A 360 -0.51 -14.90 -28.05
C THR A 360 -0.31 -13.72 -27.12
N VAL A 361 0.73 -12.91 -27.39
CA VAL A 361 0.90 -11.61 -26.74
C VAL A 361 0.64 -10.51 -27.76
N SER A 362 -0.46 -9.77 -27.59
CA SER A 362 -0.83 -8.68 -28.48
C SER A 362 -0.68 -7.30 -27.85
N GLY A 363 -0.50 -6.28 -28.69
CA GLY A 363 -0.37 -4.89 -28.26
C GLY A 363 -1.21 -3.95 -29.11
N GLU A 364 -2.00 -3.11 -28.45
CA GLU A 364 -2.79 -2.05 -29.08
C GLU A 364 -2.58 -0.73 -28.33
N GLU A 365 -2.61 0.39 -29.05
CA GLU A 365 -2.57 1.74 -28.44
C GLU A 365 -4.02 2.22 -28.23
N ASP A 366 -4.30 2.88 -27.10
CA ASP A 366 -5.58 3.57 -26.95
C ASP A 366 -5.73 4.69 -28.01
N ASN A 367 -6.97 4.98 -28.39
CA ASN A 367 -7.35 6.06 -29.28
C ASN A 367 -6.81 7.44 -28.87
N ARG A 368 -6.43 7.63 -27.60
CA ARG A 368 -5.84 8.89 -27.09
C ARG A 368 -4.31 8.90 -27.03
N GLY A 369 -3.65 7.75 -27.20
CA GLY A 369 -2.18 7.62 -27.09
C GLY A 369 -1.63 7.83 -25.67
N GLU A 370 -2.49 7.82 -24.65
CA GLU A 370 -2.11 8.00 -23.24
C GLU A 370 -1.76 6.66 -22.57
N GLU A 371 -2.33 5.56 -23.08
CA GLU A 371 -2.14 4.21 -22.56
C GLU A 371 -1.96 3.20 -23.71
N ILE A 372 -1.28 2.10 -23.40
CA ILE A 372 -1.20 0.91 -24.24
C ILE A 372 -1.95 -0.24 -23.56
N LEU A 373 -2.59 -1.06 -24.38
CA LEU A 373 -3.18 -2.33 -23.98
C LEU A 373 -2.25 -3.46 -24.42
N VAL A 374 -1.75 -4.23 -23.47
CA VAL A 374 -1.00 -5.47 -23.75
C VAL A 374 -1.83 -6.65 -23.29
N THR A 375 -2.12 -7.57 -24.20
CA THR A 375 -2.97 -8.72 -23.95
C THR A 375 -2.14 -9.99 -23.97
N VAL A 376 -2.32 -10.88 -22.98
CA VAL A 376 -1.72 -12.22 -22.96
C VAL A 376 -2.85 -13.24 -22.97
N ALA A 377 -3.06 -13.89 -24.11
CA ALA A 377 -4.15 -14.84 -24.34
C ALA A 377 -3.63 -16.27 -24.52
N ASP A 378 -4.26 -17.23 -23.86
CA ASP A 378 -4.07 -18.67 -24.07
C ASP A 378 -5.38 -19.36 -24.41
N ASN A 379 -5.31 -20.42 -25.22
CA ASN A 379 -6.44 -21.30 -25.54
C ASN A 379 -6.46 -22.57 -24.67
N GLY A 380 -6.04 -22.45 -23.41
CA GLY A 380 -5.97 -23.55 -22.46
C GLY A 380 -7.33 -23.89 -21.85
N ARG A 381 -7.30 -24.61 -20.72
CA ARG A 381 -8.52 -25.08 -20.03
C ARG A 381 -9.40 -23.98 -19.42
N GLY A 382 -8.92 -22.75 -19.34
CA GLY A 382 -9.62 -21.65 -18.65
C GLY A 382 -9.85 -21.88 -17.16
N MET A 383 -10.56 -20.96 -16.51
CA MET A 383 -10.79 -20.93 -15.06
C MET A 383 -12.29 -20.94 -14.74
N CYS A 384 -12.65 -21.55 -13.62
CA CYS A 384 -14.00 -21.39 -13.07
C CYS A 384 -14.19 -19.97 -12.48
N PRO A 385 -15.44 -19.47 -12.39
CA PRO A 385 -15.71 -18.13 -11.87
C PRO A 385 -15.17 -17.87 -10.46
N GLU A 386 -15.15 -18.91 -9.61
CA GLU A 386 -14.68 -18.84 -8.23
C GLU A 386 -13.16 -18.57 -8.15
N VAL A 387 -12.36 -19.22 -9.00
CA VAL A 387 -10.91 -19.01 -9.09
C VAL A 387 -10.60 -17.66 -9.73
N ARG A 388 -11.32 -17.30 -10.80
CA ARG A 388 -11.18 -16.00 -11.47
C ARG A 388 -11.41 -14.83 -10.51
N ASN A 389 -12.46 -14.90 -9.70
CA ASN A 389 -12.80 -13.82 -8.76
C ASN A 389 -11.79 -13.69 -7.60
N ARG A 390 -10.94 -14.71 -7.34
CA ARG A 390 -9.95 -14.69 -6.25
C ARG A 390 -8.53 -14.34 -6.71
N LEU A 391 -8.28 -14.24 -8.02
CA LEU A 391 -6.95 -14.20 -8.62
C LEU A 391 -6.05 -13.02 -8.17
N PHE A 392 -6.67 -11.93 -7.71
CA PHE A 392 -6.03 -10.67 -7.32
C PHE A 392 -6.29 -10.25 -5.86
N HIS A 393 -6.84 -11.13 -5.03
CA HIS A 393 -7.04 -10.89 -3.60
C HIS A 393 -5.81 -11.31 -2.77
N ALA A 394 -5.59 -10.63 -1.63
CA ALA A 394 -4.45 -10.86 -0.74
C ALA A 394 -4.37 -12.30 -0.17
N GLU A 395 -5.49 -13.04 -0.20
CA GLU A 395 -5.62 -14.43 0.26
C GLU A 395 -5.70 -15.45 -0.91
N ALA A 396 -5.15 -15.14 -2.08
CA ALA A 396 -5.14 -16.06 -3.21
C ALA A 396 -4.34 -17.35 -2.89
N ILE A 397 -5.02 -18.34 -2.33
CA ILE A 397 -4.48 -19.68 -2.10
C ILE A 397 -4.53 -20.44 -3.42
N THR A 398 -3.37 -20.83 -3.92
CA THR A 398 -3.28 -21.75 -5.06
C THR A 398 -3.84 -23.12 -4.68
N THR A 399 -4.78 -23.64 -5.46
CA THR A 399 -5.29 -25.01 -5.34
C THR A 399 -4.39 -26.05 -6.03
N LYS A 400 -3.24 -25.63 -6.60
CA LYS A 400 -2.32 -26.50 -7.34
C LYS A 400 -1.23 -27.06 -6.41
N GLN A 401 -0.91 -28.36 -6.55
CA GLN A 401 0.27 -28.96 -5.90
C GLN A 401 1.60 -28.33 -6.35
N GLU A 402 1.63 -27.63 -7.49
CA GLU A 402 2.85 -27.08 -8.11
C GLU A 402 2.91 -25.55 -8.22
N GLY A 403 1.84 -24.82 -7.90
CA GLY A 403 1.82 -23.34 -7.96
C GLY A 403 2.28 -22.70 -6.65
N THR A 404 2.91 -21.52 -6.72
CA THR A 404 3.20 -20.71 -5.52
C THR A 404 2.05 -19.77 -5.17
N GLY A 405 1.11 -19.52 -6.09
CA GLY A 405 0.05 -18.52 -5.93
C GLY A 405 0.55 -17.07 -5.95
N LEU A 406 1.88 -16.87 -6.02
CA LEU A 406 2.54 -15.57 -5.96
C LEU A 406 2.63 -14.89 -7.34
N GLY A 407 2.59 -15.65 -8.43
CA GLY A 407 2.78 -15.13 -9.78
C GLY A 407 1.76 -14.05 -10.18
N THR A 408 0.48 -14.24 -9.89
CA THR A 408 -0.56 -13.24 -10.23
C THR A 408 -0.49 -12.01 -9.34
N LYS A 409 -0.03 -12.17 -8.10
CA LYS A 409 0.28 -11.04 -7.21
C LYS A 409 1.46 -10.23 -7.73
N ILE A 410 2.55 -10.87 -8.17
CA ILE A 410 3.70 -10.18 -8.77
C ILE A 410 3.25 -9.37 -9.98
N VAL A 411 2.44 -9.95 -10.86
CA VAL A 411 1.92 -9.25 -12.05
C VAL A 411 1.13 -8.02 -11.63
N LYS A 412 0.21 -8.16 -10.67
CA LYS A 412 -0.57 -7.04 -10.14
C LYS A 412 0.31 -5.96 -9.52
N ASP A 413 1.24 -6.33 -8.63
CA ASP A 413 2.17 -5.40 -7.99
C ASP A 413 3.01 -4.63 -9.02
N VAL A 414 3.42 -5.30 -10.11
CA VAL A 414 4.14 -4.66 -11.22
C VAL A 414 3.25 -3.68 -11.97
N VAL A 415 2.04 -4.08 -12.36
CA VAL A 415 1.10 -3.23 -13.11
C VAL A 415 0.68 -2.02 -12.26
N ASP A 416 0.33 -2.24 -10.99
CA ASP A 416 -0.04 -1.18 -10.04
C ASP A 416 1.13 -0.20 -9.84
N ALA A 417 2.37 -0.71 -9.75
CA ALA A 417 3.56 0.14 -9.64
C ALA A 417 3.82 0.99 -10.89
N HIS A 418 3.34 0.58 -12.06
CA HIS A 418 3.37 1.39 -13.30
C HIS A 418 2.13 2.29 -13.43
N GLY A 419 1.26 2.34 -12.41
CA GLY A 419 0.00 3.08 -12.45
C GLY A 419 -1.02 2.54 -13.43
N GLY A 420 -0.83 1.30 -13.89
CA GLY A 420 -1.71 0.63 -14.83
C GLY A 420 -2.88 -0.10 -14.17
N ARG A 421 -3.60 -0.87 -14.98
CA ARG A 421 -4.71 -1.73 -14.53
C ARG A 421 -4.59 -3.11 -15.18
N ILE A 422 -4.95 -4.15 -14.42
CA ILE A 422 -5.00 -5.52 -14.93
C ILE A 422 -6.40 -6.11 -14.80
N ASP A 423 -6.86 -6.74 -15.88
CA ASP A 423 -8.10 -7.52 -15.94
C ASP A 423 -7.84 -8.94 -16.43
N VAL A 424 -8.82 -9.81 -16.20
CA VAL A 424 -8.79 -11.19 -16.67
C VAL A 424 -10.17 -11.63 -17.13
N GLU A 425 -10.23 -12.16 -18.35
CA GLU A 425 -11.37 -12.91 -18.87
C GLU A 425 -10.96 -14.36 -19.02
N SER A 426 -11.84 -15.26 -18.59
CA SER A 426 -11.57 -16.70 -18.66
C SER A 426 -12.87 -17.47 -18.66
N GLU A 427 -12.95 -18.47 -19.53
CA GLU A 427 -14.07 -19.39 -19.65
C GLU A 427 -13.55 -20.83 -19.68
N LEU A 428 -14.19 -21.69 -18.88
CA LEU A 428 -13.79 -23.08 -18.73
C LEU A 428 -13.90 -23.82 -20.07
N GLY A 429 -12.78 -24.36 -20.55
CA GLY A 429 -12.67 -25.06 -21.84
C GLY A 429 -12.42 -24.17 -23.06
N VAL A 430 -12.35 -22.84 -22.90
CA VAL A 430 -12.09 -21.90 -23.99
C VAL A 430 -10.68 -21.30 -23.88
N GLY A 431 -10.28 -20.85 -22.70
CA GLY A 431 -8.98 -20.21 -22.50
C GLY A 431 -9.00 -19.11 -21.44
N THR A 432 -7.89 -18.38 -21.34
CA THR A 432 -7.74 -17.22 -20.46
C THR A 432 -7.07 -16.08 -21.21
N THR A 433 -7.54 -14.86 -20.97
CA THR A 433 -6.98 -13.64 -21.51
C THR A 433 -6.75 -12.64 -20.39
N PHE A 434 -5.50 -12.21 -20.22
CA PHE A 434 -5.12 -11.12 -19.32
C PHE A 434 -4.96 -9.83 -20.11
N TYR A 435 -5.54 -8.75 -19.59
CA TYR A 435 -5.47 -7.42 -20.19
C TYR A 435 -4.66 -6.51 -19.27
N LEU A 436 -3.54 -5.98 -19.76
CA LEU A 436 -2.68 -5.07 -19.02
C LEU A 436 -2.77 -3.69 -19.67
N HIS A 437 -3.43 -2.76 -18.98
CA HIS A 437 -3.46 -1.35 -19.34
C HIS A 437 -2.25 -0.68 -18.70
N LEU A 438 -1.33 -0.18 -19.52
CA LEU A 438 -0.12 0.49 -19.07
C LEU A 438 -0.08 1.92 -19.62
N PRO A 439 0.05 2.95 -18.78
CA PRO A 439 0.22 4.32 -19.27
C PRO A 439 1.55 4.49 -20.00
N VAL A 440 1.57 5.32 -21.05
CA VAL A 440 2.80 5.66 -21.78
C VAL A 440 3.78 6.41 -20.86
N HIS A 441 3.22 7.26 -19.99
CA HIS A 441 3.93 7.94 -18.91
C HIS A 441 3.30 7.50 -17.58
N PRO A 442 3.96 6.66 -16.78
CA PRO A 442 3.42 6.19 -15.52
C PRO A 442 3.19 7.39 -14.60
N PRO A 443 2.04 7.44 -13.91
CA PRO A 443 1.83 8.43 -12.86
C PRO A 443 2.90 8.22 -11.77
N PRO A 444 3.22 9.27 -11.00
CA PRO A 444 4.11 9.11 -9.85
C PRO A 444 3.62 7.95 -8.97
N PRO A 445 4.54 7.10 -8.46
CA PRO A 445 4.19 5.84 -7.81
C PRO A 445 3.16 6.07 -6.68
N LYS A 446 2.05 5.34 -6.72
CA LYS A 446 1.08 5.30 -5.60
C LYS A 446 1.69 4.49 -4.46
N MET A 447 2.01 5.14 -3.34
CA MET A 447 2.54 4.49 -2.12
C MET A 447 1.46 3.95 -1.20
#